data_AF-A0A7Z0MNV7-F1
#
_entry.id   AF-A0A7Z0MNV7-F1
#
_cell.length_a   1.000
_cell.length_b   1.000
_cell.length_c   1.000
_cell.angle_alpha   90.00
_cell.angle_beta   90.00
_cell.angle_gamma   90.00
#
_symmetry.space_group_name_H-M   'P 1'
#
loop_
_entity.id
_entity.type
_entity.pdbx_description
1 polymer ?
#
loop_
_entity_poly.entity_id
_entity_poly.type
_entity_poly.pdbx_seq_one_letter_code
_entity_poly.pdbx_strand_id
1 'polypeptide(L)'
;MSDNASKRSSMDLIITFSPAILLVIAGFWFAYQFVAPPPPKKIVMTTGSKSGTYYKIAQQYREELAKEGIELEIISSSGSGENISRLVNR
;
A
#
# COMPACT_ATOMS: atom_id res chain seq x y z
N MET A 1 38.54 -24.13 26.77
CA MET A 1 39.30 -23.19 25.91
C MET A 1 38.78 -23.08 24.46
N SER A 2 37.60 -23.61 24.07
CA SER A 2 37.19 -23.71 22.64
C SER A 2 36.38 -22.51 22.09
N ASP A 3 35.62 -21.79 22.93
CA ASP A 3 34.62 -20.82 22.44
C ASP A 3 35.20 -19.54 21.81
N ASN A 4 36.40 -19.14 22.20
CA ASN A 4 37.00 -17.88 21.72
C ASN A 4 37.52 -17.97 20.28
N ALA A 5 37.90 -19.15 19.79
CA ALA A 5 38.40 -19.32 18.42
C ALA A 5 37.26 -19.28 17.38
N SER A 6 36.14 -19.93 17.69
CA SER A 6 34.90 -19.88 16.88
C SER A 6 34.35 -18.45 16.77
N LYS A 7 34.34 -17.71 17.90
CA LYS A 7 33.85 -16.33 17.93
C LYS A 7 34.69 -15.36 17.09
N ARG A 8 36.02 -15.54 17.06
CA ARG A 8 36.91 -14.72 16.21
C ARG A 8 36.71 -15.02 14.72
N SER A 9 36.61 -16.29 14.34
CA SER A 9 36.33 -16.69 12.95
C SER A 9 35.02 -16.10 12.42
N SER A 10 33.95 -16.15 13.21
CA SER A 10 32.68 -15.51 12.85
C SER A 10 32.76 -13.98 12.75
N MET A 11 33.58 -13.33 13.59
CA MET A 11 33.84 -11.89 13.50
C MET A 11 34.62 -11.52 12.24
N ASP A 12 35.64 -12.29 11.87
CA ASP A 12 36.45 -12.05 10.68
C ASP A 12 35.62 -12.18 9.40
N LEU A 13 34.69 -13.15 9.39
CA LEU A 13 33.69 -13.30 8.32
C LEU A 13 32.80 -12.05 8.20
N ILE A 14 32.24 -11.59 9.32
CA ILE A 14 31.36 -10.40 9.35
C ILE A 14 32.12 -9.15 8.90
N ILE A 15 33.35 -8.95 9.36
CA ILE A 15 34.18 -7.79 8.99
C ILE A 15 34.46 -7.79 7.49
N THR A 16 34.79 -8.96 6.93
CA THR A 16 35.07 -9.11 5.49
C THR A 16 33.84 -8.81 4.63
N PHE A 17 32.66 -9.29 5.01
CA PHE A 17 31.43 -9.05 4.26
C PHE A 17 30.75 -7.71 4.62
N SER A 18 31.21 -7.01 5.65
CA SER A 18 30.58 -5.76 6.12
C SER A 18 30.41 -4.70 5.04
N PRO A 19 31.37 -4.45 4.11
CA PRO A 19 31.18 -3.45 3.07
C PRO A 19 30.09 -3.88 2.06
N ALA A 20 30.02 -5.17 1.74
CA ALA A 20 29.00 -5.72 0.85
C ALA A 20 27.60 -5.63 1.48
N ILE A 21 27.47 -5.97 2.76
CA ILE A 21 26.21 -5.85 3.52
C ILE A 21 25.76 -4.38 3.55
N LEU A 22 26.68 -3.45 3.81
CA LEU A 22 26.39 -2.01 3.80
C LEU A 22 25.91 -1.54 2.42
N LEU A 23 26.54 -1.99 1.34
CA LEU A 23 26.09 -1.68 -0.03
C LEU A 23 24.69 -2.21 -0.31
N VAL A 24 24.37 -3.44 0.12
CA VAL A 24 23.03 -4.03 -0.04
C VAL A 24 21.99 -3.23 0.74
N ILE A 25 22.27 -2.89 2.00
CA ILE A 25 21.37 -2.07 2.83
C ILE A 25 21.17 -0.69 2.21
N ALA A 26 22.24 -0.04 1.76
CA ALA A 26 22.17 1.27 1.09
C ALA A 26 21.36 1.19 -0.22
N GLY A 27 21.53 0.12 -0.99
CA GLY A 27 20.75 -0.14 -2.19
C GLY A 27 19.26 -0.32 -1.91
N PHE A 28 18.89 -1.14 -0.91
CA PHE A 28 17.50 -1.31 -0.50
C PHE A 28 16.92 -0.02 0.07
N TRP A 29 17.68 0.72 0.89
CA TRP A 29 17.26 2.01 1.42
C TRP A 29 16.96 3.01 0.32
N PHE A 30 17.84 3.10 -0.68
CA PHE A 30 17.66 3.96 -1.84
C PHE A 30 16.45 3.52 -2.66
N ALA A 31 16.33 2.23 -2.98
CA ALA A 31 15.21 1.69 -3.74
C ALA A 31 13.86 1.88 -3.03
N TYR A 32 13.82 1.76 -1.70
CA TYR A 32 12.62 1.92 -0.90
C TYR A 32 11.98 3.32 -1.04
N GLN A 33 12.79 4.35 -1.29
CA GLN A 33 12.30 5.71 -1.54
C GLN A 33 11.47 5.83 -2.84
N PHE A 34 11.63 4.88 -3.77
CA PHE A 34 10.94 4.87 -5.07
C PHE A 34 9.75 3.90 -5.12
N VAL A 35 9.49 3.15 -4.04
CA VAL A 35 8.33 2.24 -3.97
C VAL A 35 7.09 3.05 -3.63
N ALA A 36 6.03 2.92 -4.44
CA ALA A 36 4.77 3.58 -4.20
C ALA A 36 4.19 3.15 -2.83
N PRO A 37 3.48 4.06 -2.12
CA PRO A 37 2.82 3.69 -0.87
C PRO A 37 1.84 2.52 -1.11
N PRO A 38 1.61 1.68 -0.08
CA PRO A 38 0.64 0.61 -0.20
C PRO A 38 -0.74 1.18 -0.59
N PRO A 39 -1.55 0.43 -1.36
CA PRO A 39 -2.85 0.91 -1.81
C PRO A 39 -3.72 1.32 -0.61
N PRO A 40 -4.54 2.39 -0.75
CA PRO A 40 -5.37 2.87 0.33
C PRO A 40 -6.42 1.82 0.71
N LYS A 41 -6.61 1.62 2.02
CA LYS A 41 -7.60 0.67 2.55
C LYS A 41 -9.04 1.20 2.52
N LYS A 42 -9.23 2.48 2.19
CA LYS A 42 -10.55 3.10 2.11
C LYS A 42 -10.67 3.93 0.84
N ILE A 43 -11.72 3.65 0.08
CA ILE A 43 -12.08 4.35 -1.14
C ILE A 43 -13.48 4.94 -0.95
N VAL A 44 -13.67 6.18 -1.38
CA VAL A 44 -14.98 6.84 -1.40
C VAL A 44 -15.42 6.98 -2.85
N MET A 45 -16.59 6.43 -3.18
CA MET A 45 -17.17 6.48 -4.53
C MET A 45 -18.53 7.18 -4.48
N THR A 46 -18.63 8.28 -5.23
CA THR A 46 -19.88 8.97 -5.47
C THR A 46 -20.58 8.37 -6.69
N THR A 47 -21.90 8.16 -6.62
CA THR A 47 -22.65 7.48 -7.68
C THR A 47 -23.78 8.36 -8.23
N GLY A 48 -25.03 7.92 -8.14
CA GLY A 48 -26.22 8.67 -8.52
C GLY A 48 -27.33 8.35 -7.53
N SER A 49 -28.58 8.25 -7.99
CA SER A 49 -29.65 7.79 -7.11
C SER A 49 -29.39 6.35 -6.63
N LYS A 50 -29.91 6.02 -5.45
CA LYS A 50 -29.84 4.65 -4.89
C LYS A 50 -30.55 3.60 -5.75
N SER A 51 -31.52 4.01 -6.57
CA SER A 51 -32.22 3.14 -7.52
C SER A 51 -31.51 3.04 -8.88
N GLY A 52 -30.47 3.84 -9.11
CA GLY A 52 -29.74 3.88 -10.37
C GLY A 52 -28.73 2.74 -10.53
N THR A 53 -28.39 2.44 -11.78
CA THR A 53 -27.43 1.39 -12.15
C THR A 53 -26.05 1.62 -11.53
N TYR A 54 -25.60 2.87 -11.42
CA TYR A 54 -24.29 3.21 -10.86
C TYR A 54 -24.20 2.80 -9.39
N TYR A 55 -25.26 2.99 -8.61
CA TYR A 55 -25.31 2.56 -7.21
C TYR A 55 -25.25 1.03 -7.11
N LYS A 56 -26.00 0.32 -7.96
CA LYS A 56 -25.97 -1.16 -8.00
C LYS A 56 -24.58 -1.70 -8.34
N ILE A 57 -23.91 -1.14 -9.33
CA ILE A 57 -22.56 -1.54 -9.73
C ILE A 57 -21.56 -1.24 -8.59
N ALA A 58 -21.65 -0.06 -7.97
CA ALA A 58 -20.77 0.28 -6.85
C ALA A 58 -20.91 -0.69 -5.67
N GLN A 59 -22.11 -1.23 -5.41
CA GLN A 59 -22.31 -2.25 -4.39
C GLN A 59 -21.60 -3.55 -4.71
N GLN A 60 -21.59 -3.98 -5.98
CA GLN A 60 -20.83 -5.15 -6.41
C GLN A 60 -19.31 -4.92 -6.21
N TYR A 61 -18.82 -3.73 -6.54
CA TYR A 61 -17.42 -3.38 -6.28
C TYR A 61 -17.09 -3.37 -4.79
N ARG A 62 -18.01 -2.92 -3.93
CA ARG A 62 -17.80 -2.95 -2.47
C ARG A 62 -17.58 -4.37 -1.99
N GLU A 63 -18.35 -5.33 -2.48
CA GLU A 63 -18.23 -6.74 -2.11
C GLU A 63 -16.90 -7.33 -2.57
N GLU A 64 -16.48 -7.05 -3.80
CA GLU A 64 -15.20 -7.55 -4.33
C GLU A 64 -14.00 -6.90 -3.63
N LEU A 65 -14.02 -5.59 -3.42
CA LEU A 65 -12.93 -4.86 -2.75
C LEU A 65 -12.78 -5.25 -1.28
N ALA A 66 -13.89 -5.58 -0.61
CA ALA A 66 -13.85 -6.06 0.76
C ALA A 66 -13.06 -7.36 0.94
N LYS A 67 -13.01 -8.22 -0.10
CA LYS A 67 -12.21 -9.47 -0.08
C LYS A 67 -10.71 -9.17 -0.02
N GLU A 68 -10.29 -8.06 -0.60
CA GLU A 68 -8.90 -7.56 -0.57
C GLU A 68 -8.64 -6.65 0.65
N GLY A 69 -9.59 -6.55 1.59
CA GLY A 69 -9.46 -5.70 2.78
C GLY A 69 -9.59 -4.21 2.50
N ILE A 70 -10.21 -3.82 1.37
CA ILE A 70 -10.45 -2.43 0.97
C ILE A 70 -11.93 -2.08 1.24
N GLU A 71 -12.16 -1.06 2.06
CA GLU A 71 -13.49 -0.51 2.34
C GLU A 71 -13.92 0.45 1.21
N LEU A 72 -15.07 0.19 0.60
CA LEU A 72 -15.70 1.11 -0.36
C LEU A 72 -16.90 1.83 0.25
N GLU A 73 -16.73 3.10 0.60
CA GLU A 73 -17.82 3.99 1.00
C GLU A 73 -18.56 4.51 -0.24
N ILE A 74 -19.87 4.28 -0.32
CA ILE A 74 -20.69 4.67 -1.47
C ILE A 74 -21.60 5.81 -1.04
N ILE A 75 -21.48 6.93 -1.74
CA ILE A 75 -22.30 8.12 -1.49
C ILE A 75 -23.21 8.34 -2.69
N SER A 76 -24.53 8.35 -2.46
CA SER A 76 -25.49 8.74 -3.50
C SER A 76 -25.35 10.23 -3.84
N SER A 77 -25.74 10.59 -5.04
CA SER A 77 -25.76 11.98 -5.49
C SER A 77 -26.96 12.26 -6.38
N SER A 78 -27.22 13.54 -6.61
CA SER A 78 -28.18 14.06 -7.58
C SER A 78 -27.73 13.87 -9.04
N GLY A 79 -26.50 13.41 -9.28
CA GLY A 79 -25.96 13.10 -10.60
C GLY A 79 -24.53 13.57 -10.81
N SER A 80 -24.09 13.59 -12.08
CA SER A 80 -22.70 13.83 -12.45
C SER A 80 -22.15 15.20 -12.05
N GLY A 81 -22.98 16.25 -12.03
CA GLY A 81 -22.55 17.59 -11.61
C GLY A 81 -22.11 17.63 -10.14
N GLU A 82 -22.89 17.01 -9.26
CA GLU A 82 -22.51 16.86 -7.85
C GLU A 82 -21.29 15.96 -7.69
N ASN A 83 -21.17 14.90 -8.49
CA ASN A 83 -19.99 14.03 -8.47
C ASN A 83 -18.70 14.78 -8.81
N ILE A 84 -18.73 15.60 -9.86
CA ILE A 84 -17.58 16.42 -10.27
C ILE A 84 -17.24 17.44 -9.18
N SER A 85 -18.24 18.11 -8.60
CA SER A 85 -18.02 19.05 -7.49
C SER A 85 -17.30 18.39 -6.31
N ARG A 86 -17.69 17.17 -5.93
CA ARG A 86 -17.03 16.39 -4.85
C ARG A 86 -15.59 15.95 -5.20
N LEU A 87 -15.28 15.78 -6.48
CA LEU A 87 -13.94 15.38 -6.93
C LEU A 87 -12.99 16.58 -7.01
N VAL A 88 -13.48 17.74 -7.44
CA VAL A 88 -12.68 18.95 -7.62
C VAL A 88 -12.46 19.68 -6.29
N ASN A 89 -13.44 19.66 -5.38
CA ASN A 89 -13.38 20.37 -4.10
C ASN A 89 -12.90 19.46 -2.94
N ARG A 90 -11.99 18.53 -3.22
CA ARG A 90 -11.50 17.55 -2.24
C ARG A 90 -10.15 17.93 -1.65
#